data_AF-A0A3B0YM01-F1
#
_entry.id   AF-A0A3B0YM01-F1
#
_cell.length_a   1.000
_cell.length_b   1.000
_cell.length_c   1.000
_cell.angle_alpha   90.00
_cell.angle_beta   90.00
_cell.angle_gamma   90.00
#
_symmetry.space_group_name_H-M   'P 1'
#
loop_
_entity.id
_entity.type
_entity.pdbx_description
1 polymer ?
#
loop_
_entity_poly.entity_id
_entity_poly.type
_entity_poly.pdbx_seq_one_letter_code
_entity_poly.pdbx_strand_id
1 'polypeptide(L)' 'MKKMTCKQLGGACDEVFNASSFEELVEKSKSHGMEMFQKQDAGHLEAMSKIQKLMQKPDEMEKWFEAKRKEFEDLPDI' A
#
# COMPACT_ATOMS: atom_id res chain seq x y z
N MET A 1 8.50 -14.71 6.03
CA MET A 1 8.21 -13.28 5.85
C MET A 1 8.17 -12.98 4.37
N LYS A 2 7.40 -11.97 3.93
CA LYS A 2 7.33 -11.57 2.51
C LYS A 2 7.63 -10.08 2.38
N LYS A 3 7.96 -9.65 1.16
CA LYS A 3 8.30 -8.25 0.85
C LYS A 3 7.45 -7.67 -0.26
N MET A 4 6.97 -6.45 -0.09
CA MET A 4 6.32 -5.66 -1.13
C MET A 4 6.77 -4.21 -1.04
N THR A 5 6.68 -3.48 -2.15
CA THR A 5 7.03 -2.07 -2.22
C THR A 5 5.83 -1.16 -1.99
N CYS A 6 6.11 0.09 -1.58
CA CYS A 6 5.11 1.16 -1.49
C CYS A 6 4.33 1.32 -2.80
N LYS A 7 5.00 1.31 -3.97
CA LYS A 7 4.33 1.27 -5.29
C LYS A 7 3.40 0.09 -5.48
N GLN A 8 3.81 -1.12 -5.09
CA GLN A 8 2.94 -2.29 -5.18
C GLN A 8 1.68 -2.14 -4.31
N LEU A 9 1.74 -1.37 -3.22
CA LEU A 9 0.59 -1.07 -2.35
C LEU A 9 -0.17 0.20 -2.76
N GLY A 10 0.10 0.75 -3.94
CA GLY A 10 -0.58 1.95 -4.45
C GLY A 10 0.01 3.27 -3.99
N GLY A 11 1.19 3.25 -3.37
CA GLY A 11 1.99 4.42 -3.05
C GLY A 11 2.87 4.90 -4.21
N ALA A 12 3.80 5.82 -3.92
CA ALA A 12 4.55 6.54 -4.95
C ALA A 12 6.03 6.11 -5.10
N CYS A 13 6.61 5.47 -4.08
CA CYS A 13 8.03 5.17 -4.02
C CYS A 13 8.34 3.66 -3.99
N ASP A 14 9.62 3.31 -4.07
CA ASP A 14 10.11 1.93 -4.07
C ASP A 14 10.51 1.44 -2.67
N GLU A 15 10.07 2.12 -1.60
CA GLU A 15 10.29 1.69 -0.21
C GLU A 15 9.80 0.25 -0.03
N VAL A 16 10.68 -0.64 0.43
CA VAL A 16 10.39 -2.06 0.59
C VAL A 16 9.90 -2.32 2.01
N PHE A 17 8.67 -2.79 2.13
CA PHE A 17 8.11 -3.28 3.39
C PHE A 17 8.30 -4.78 3.50
N ASN A 18 8.69 -5.23 4.68
CA ASN A 18 8.76 -6.65 5.00
C ASN A 18 7.81 -6.92 6.15
N ALA A 19 7.00 -7.95 6.00
CA ALA A 19 5.99 -8.32 6.98
C ALA A 19 5.70 -9.82 6.97
N SER A 20 5.18 -10.32 8.07
CA SER A 20 4.71 -11.71 8.17
C SER A 20 3.30 -11.90 7.63
N SER A 21 2.50 -10.82 7.60
CA SER A 21 1.11 -10.81 7.15
C SER A 21 0.82 -9.58 6.30
N PHE A 22 -0.18 -9.68 5.43
CA PHE A 22 -0.62 -8.54 4.62
C PHE A 22 -1.12 -7.36 5.47
N GLU A 23 -1.76 -7.64 6.60
CA GLU A 23 -2.25 -6.60 7.53
C GLU A 23 -1.10 -5.78 8.10
N GLU A 24 -0.03 -6.43 8.59
CA GLU A 24 1.17 -5.77 9.10
C GLU A 24 1.85 -4.94 8.00
N LEU A 25 1.84 -5.44 6.75
CA LEU A 25 2.37 -4.71 5.60
C LEU A 25 1.54 -3.45 5.27
N VAL A 26 0.22 -3.54 5.35
CA VAL A 26 -0.69 -2.40 5.17
C VAL A 26 -0.49 -1.36 6.28
N GLU A 27 -0.32 -1.77 7.53
CA GLU A 27 -0.01 -0.86 8.64
C GLU A 27 1.31 -0.13 8.43
N LYS A 28 2.37 -0.85 8.01
CA LYS A 28 3.66 -0.25 7.65
C LYS A 28 3.52 0.75 6.50
N SER A 29 2.82 0.38 5.43
CA SER A 29 2.56 1.26 4.29
C SER A 29 1.75 2.50 4.68
N LYS A 30 0.79 2.36 5.59
CA LYS A 30 -0.03 3.47 6.10
C LYS A 30 0.80 4.42 6.95
N SER A 31 1.63 3.90 7.84
CA SER A 31 2.55 4.69 8.66
C SER A 31 3.53 5.49 7.79
N HIS A 32 4.14 4.81 6.79
CA HIS A 32 4.99 5.47 5.80
C HIS A 32 4.24 6.56 5.03
N GLY A 33 3.02 6.27 4.54
CA GLY A 33 2.19 7.26 3.87
C GLY A 33 1.89 8.50 4.73
N MET A 34 1.62 8.30 6.03
CA MET A 34 1.39 9.39 6.98
C MET A 34 2.64 10.25 7.22
N GLU A 35 3.82 9.64 7.23
CA GLU A 35 5.09 10.38 7.29
C GLU A 35 5.30 11.23 6.03
N MET A 36 5.07 10.65 4.86
CA MET A 36 5.20 11.36 3.58
C MET A 36 4.17 12.49 3.44
N PHE A 37 2.96 12.29 3.97
CA PHE A 37 1.94 13.33 4.06
C PHE A 37 2.41 14.52 4.90
N GLN A 38 3.01 14.27 6.07
CA GLN A 38 3.56 15.32 6.93
C GLN A 38 4.74 16.06 6.27
N LYS A 39 5.54 15.35 5.47
CA LYS A 39 6.62 15.92 4.66
C LYS A 39 6.12 16.67 3.41
N GLN A 40 4.80 16.65 3.15
CA GLN A 40 4.17 17.18 1.95
C GLN A 40 4.79 16.65 0.64
N ASP A 41 5.18 15.37 0.64
CA ASP A 41 5.74 14.73 -0.56
C ASP A 41 4.70 14.66 -1.67
N ALA A 42 4.96 15.33 -2.79
CA ALA A 42 3.98 15.47 -3.87
C ALA A 42 3.56 14.12 -4.45
N GLY A 43 4.50 13.18 -4.62
CA GLY A 43 4.22 11.86 -5.17
C GLY A 43 3.27 11.06 -4.27
N HIS A 44 3.52 11.05 -2.96
CA HIS A 44 2.66 10.37 -2.00
C HIS A 44 1.30 11.04 -1.84
N LEU A 45 1.22 12.38 -1.90
CA LEU A 45 -0.05 13.11 -1.88
C LEU A 45 -0.93 12.74 -3.09
N GLU A 46 -0.33 12.62 -4.28
CA GLU A 46 -1.05 12.15 -5.47
C GLU A 46 -1.52 10.69 -5.32
N ALA A 47 -0.67 9.82 -4.81
CA ALA A 47 -1.01 8.42 -4.53
C ALA A 47 -2.17 8.31 -3.52
N MET A 48 -2.10 9.07 -2.43
CA MET A 48 -3.17 9.17 -1.44
C MET A 48 -4.48 9.68 -2.05
N SER A 49 -4.43 10.65 -2.96
CA SER A 49 -5.63 11.13 -3.67
C SER A 49 -6.26 10.03 -4.52
N LYS A 50 -5.46 9.18 -5.18
CA LYS A 50 -5.97 8.01 -5.92
C LYS A 50 -6.62 6.99 -5.00
N ILE A 51 -5.98 6.68 -3.87
CA ILE A 51 -6.55 5.78 -2.85
C ILE A 51 -7.84 6.37 -2.27
N GLN A 52 -7.91 7.68 -2.01
CA GLN A 52 -9.12 8.36 -1.55
C GLN A 52 -10.27 8.30 -2.57
N LYS A 53 -9.97 8.42 -3.87
CA LYS A 53 -10.97 8.21 -4.94
C LYS A 53 -11.45 6.77 -5.00
N LEU A 54 -10.55 5.82 -4.78
CA LEU A 54 -10.89 4.40 -4.71
C LEU A 54 -11.76 4.10 -3.47
N MET A 55 -11.47 4.70 -2.32
CA MET A 55 -12.27 4.55 -1.08
C MET A 55 -13.71 5.05 -1.21
N GLN A 56 -13.98 6.00 -2.12
CA GLN A 56 -15.35 6.44 -2.42
C GLN A 56 -16.15 5.39 -3.20
N LYS A 57 -15.50 4.32 -3.68
CA LYS A 57 -16.09 3.25 -4.45
C LYS A 57 -15.84 1.91 -3.73
N PRO A 58 -16.72 1.53 -2.79
CA PRO A 58 -16.48 0.37 -1.92
C PRO A 58 -16.25 -0.93 -2.69
N ASP A 59 -16.96 -1.16 -3.80
CA ASP A 59 -16.80 -2.35 -4.65
C ASP A 59 -15.42 -2.40 -5.34
N GLU A 60 -14.92 -1.27 -5.84
CA GLU A 60 -13.58 -1.19 -6.45
C GLU A 60 -12.47 -1.29 -5.39
N MET A 61 -12.71 -0.71 -4.20
CA MET A 61 -11.79 -0.79 -3.08
C MET A 61 -11.62 -2.22 -2.60
N GLU A 62 -12.71 -2.97 -2.44
CA GLU A 62 -12.67 -4.37 -2.02
C GLU A 62 -11.88 -5.22 -3.01
N LYS A 63 -12.20 -5.11 -4.31
CA LYS A 63 -11.48 -5.82 -5.39
C LYS A 63 -10.00 -5.49 -5.42
N TRP A 64 -9.65 -4.21 -5.28
CA TRP A 64 -8.26 -3.77 -5.25
C TRP A 64 -7.53 -4.34 -4.03
N PHE A 65 -8.17 -4.29 -2.86
CA PHE A 65 -7.58 -4.78 -1.61
C PHE A 65 -7.37 -6.29 -1.63
N GLU A 66 -8.35 -7.05 -2.13
CA GLU A 66 -8.22 -8.50 -2.36
C GLU A 66 -7.12 -8.82 -3.37
N ALA A 67 -7.02 -8.07 -4.47
CA ALA A 67 -5.95 -8.25 -5.44
C ALA A 67 -4.57 -8.02 -4.80
N LYS A 68 -4.42 -7.00 -3.94
CA LYS A 68 -3.17 -6.74 -3.21
C LYS A 68 -2.84 -7.77 -2.16
N ARG A 69 -3.86 -8.28 -1.46
CA ARG A 69 -3.68 -9.42 -0.54
C ARG A 69 -3.20 -10.65 -1.31
N LYS A 70 -3.84 -10.99 -2.42
CA LYS A 70 -3.46 -12.13 -3.24
C LYS A 70 -2.05 -11.99 -3.82
N GLU A 71 -1.69 -10.78 -4.27
CA GLU A 71 -0.32 -10.46 -4.72
C GLU A 71 0.69 -10.68 -3.59
N PHE A 72 0.38 -10.26 -2.36
CA PHE A 72 1.22 -10.56 -1.20
C PHE A 72 1.35 -12.06 -0.93
N GLU A 73 0.24 -12.80 -0.97
CA GLU A 73 0.23 -14.25 -0.69
C GLU A 73 1.03 -15.04 -1.72
N ASP A 74 0.99 -14.63 -2.99
CA ASP A 74 1.71 -15.28 -4.10
C ASP A 74 3.22 -15.03 -4.07
N LEU A 75 3.68 -13.97 -3.38
CA LEU A 75 5.11 -13.66 -3.31
C LEU A 75 5.88 -14.76 -2.58
N PRO A 76 7.12 -15.07 -3.00
CA PRO A 76 7.96 -16.01 -2.27
C PRO A 76 8.29 -15.47 -0.88
N ASP A 77 8.35 -16.39 0.08
CA ASP A 77 8.95 -16.10 1.37
C ASP A 77 10.44 -15.78 1.19
N ILE A 78 10.90 -14.77 1.92
CA ILE A 78 12.31 -14.35 2.03
C ILE A 78 12.97 -14.92 3.29
#